data_AF-A0A6G6KB91-F1
#
_entry.id   AF-A0A6G6KB91-F1
#
_cell.length_a   1.000
_cell.length_b   1.000
_cell.length_c   1.000
_cell.angle_alpha   90.00
_cell.angle_beta   90.00
_cell.angle_gamma   90.00
#
_symmetry.space_group_name_H-M   'P 1'
#
loop_
_entity.id
_entity.type
_entity.pdbx_description
1 polymer ?
#
loop_
_entity_poly.entity_id
_entity_poly.type
_entity_poly.pdbx_seq_one_letter_code
_entity_poly.pdbx_strand_id
1 'polypeptide(L)'
;MRVDLSESLVHFTKGESEEDAYETLRKILWEQRLVGGSKFIRGGHRCVCFSETPLGALSSGLVNTQGFSRYSPFGILFQKNYIFSIGGRPVIYQPDSEFSLLPPEIQWRHVRLELECTPPIDFTWEREWRIPIEVLEFSPAQVIVILPNESFKRRLDAEICGESFYYAWSLTTVLGDVGWMYDTGNPWLMDSINTQD
;
A
#
# COMPACT_ATOMS: atom_id res chain seq x y z
N MET A 1 11.11 16.71 -7.56
CA MET A 1 10.64 15.65 -6.64
C MET A 1 11.30 14.35 -7.09
N ARG A 2 11.78 13.52 -6.16
CA ARG A 2 12.37 12.21 -6.50
C ARG A 2 11.25 11.28 -6.99
N VAL A 3 11.41 10.67 -8.17
CA VAL A 3 10.38 9.86 -8.84
C VAL A 3 10.02 8.59 -8.05
N ASP A 4 10.88 8.15 -7.14
CA ASP A 4 10.67 7.00 -6.26
C ASP A 4 9.95 7.36 -4.94
N LEU A 5 9.63 8.63 -4.71
CA LEU A 5 8.92 9.10 -3.50
C LEU A 5 7.48 9.49 -3.85
N SER A 6 6.53 8.90 -3.14
CA SER A 6 5.11 9.23 -3.23
C SER A 6 4.70 10.12 -2.06
N GLU A 7 3.87 11.15 -2.27
CA GLU A 7 3.23 11.90 -1.16
C GLU A 7 2.07 11.11 -0.50
N SER A 8 1.87 9.87 -0.94
CA SER A 8 0.76 9.02 -0.57
C SER A 8 1.22 7.65 -0.09
N LEU A 9 0.43 7.05 0.80
CA LEU A 9 0.64 5.72 1.36
C LEU A 9 -0.56 4.83 1.04
N VAL A 10 -0.30 3.59 0.63
CA VAL A 10 -1.35 2.65 0.20
C VAL A 10 -1.50 1.52 1.20
N HIS A 11 -2.73 1.27 1.64
CA HIS A 11 -3.13 0.02 2.27
C HIS A 11 -3.76 -0.90 1.21
N PHE A 12 -2.99 -1.88 0.73
CA PHE A 12 -3.51 -2.88 -0.20
C PHE A 12 -4.41 -3.88 0.52
N THR A 13 -5.52 -4.24 -0.11
CA THR A 13 -6.38 -5.30 0.40
C THR A 13 -5.84 -6.67 0.02
N LYS A 14 -6.17 -7.66 0.84
CA LYS A 14 -5.76 -9.05 0.67
C LYS A 14 -6.94 -9.86 0.14
N GLY A 15 -6.66 -10.88 -0.66
CA GLY A 15 -7.63 -11.83 -1.19
C GLY A 15 -6.90 -12.96 -1.90
N GLU A 16 -7.50 -14.15 -1.97
CA GLU A 16 -6.99 -15.26 -2.77
C GLU A 16 -7.32 -15.08 -4.25
N SER A 17 -8.39 -14.33 -4.52
CA SER A 17 -8.81 -13.85 -5.84
C SER A 17 -9.02 -12.32 -5.87
N GLU A 18 -9.18 -11.76 -7.07
CA GLU A 18 -9.59 -10.35 -7.23
C GLU A 18 -10.94 -10.06 -6.55
N GLU A 19 -11.85 -11.03 -6.57
CA GLU A 19 -13.17 -10.89 -5.94
C GLU A 19 -13.05 -10.84 -4.41
N ASP A 20 -12.24 -11.70 -3.80
CA ASP A 20 -12.02 -11.67 -2.34
C ASP A 20 -11.35 -10.37 -1.89
N ALA A 21 -10.43 -9.86 -2.71
CA ALA A 21 -9.76 -8.58 -2.46
C ALA A 21 -10.72 -7.39 -2.60
N TYR A 22 -11.62 -7.44 -3.58
CA TYR A 22 -12.68 -6.47 -3.77
C TYR A 22 -13.67 -6.49 -2.60
N GLU A 23 -14.14 -7.67 -2.16
CA GLU A 23 -15.05 -7.77 -1.00
C GLU A 23 -14.37 -7.30 0.30
N THR A 24 -13.07 -7.56 0.46
CA THR A 24 -12.29 -6.99 1.58
C THR A 24 -12.25 -5.46 1.50
N LEU A 25 -12.04 -4.89 0.31
CA LEU A 25 -12.10 -3.44 0.11
C LEU A 25 -13.48 -2.88 0.44
N ARG A 26 -14.56 -3.47 -0.11
CA ARG A 26 -15.94 -3.05 0.17
C ARG A 26 -16.23 -3.02 1.66
N LYS A 27 -15.84 -4.06 2.40
CA LYS A 27 -16.00 -4.12 3.84
C LYS A 27 -15.27 -2.99 4.55
N ILE A 28 -14.03 -2.70 4.17
CA ILE A 28 -13.24 -1.59 4.72
C ILE A 28 -13.92 -0.23 4.47
N LEU A 29 -14.42 0.00 3.25
CA LEU A 29 -15.12 1.24 2.90
C LEU A 29 -16.44 1.37 3.65
N TRP A 30 -17.20 0.27 3.77
CA TRP A 30 -18.46 0.22 4.49
C TRP A 30 -18.29 0.50 5.98
N GLU A 31 -17.34 -0.19 6.62
CA GLU A 31 -17.06 -0.04 8.05
C GLU A 31 -16.21 1.20 8.37
N GLN A 32 -15.68 1.88 7.35
CA GLN A 32 -14.84 3.07 7.46
C GLN A 32 -13.64 2.88 8.41
N ARG A 33 -13.05 1.68 8.38
CA ARG A 33 -11.96 1.32 9.29
C ARG A 33 -10.98 0.32 8.70
N LEU A 34 -9.73 0.45 9.10
CA LEU A 34 -8.67 -0.54 8.90
C LEU A 34 -8.36 -1.26 10.21
N VAL A 35 -8.34 -2.58 10.19
CA VAL A 35 -7.98 -3.39 11.36
C VAL A 35 -6.50 -3.73 11.32
N GLY A 36 -5.78 -3.39 12.38
CA GLY A 36 -4.35 -3.67 12.53
C GLY A 36 -4.08 -5.17 12.66
N GLY A 37 -3.06 -5.65 11.96
CA GLY A 37 -2.58 -7.02 12.07
C GLY A 37 -1.33 -7.12 12.95
N SER A 38 -0.97 -8.34 13.36
CA SER A 38 0.33 -8.64 14.01
C SER A 38 1.19 -9.61 13.18
N LYS A 39 0.66 -10.13 12.07
CA LYS A 39 1.37 -11.05 11.19
C LYS A 39 2.59 -10.35 10.59
N PHE A 40 3.76 -10.98 10.67
CA PHE A 40 5.05 -10.42 10.26
C PHE A 40 5.52 -9.18 11.05
N ILE A 41 4.94 -8.96 12.24
CA ILE A 41 5.38 -7.91 13.17
C ILE A 41 5.98 -8.59 14.39
N ARG A 42 7.29 -8.44 14.56
CA ARG A 42 7.99 -8.99 15.72
C ARG A 42 7.51 -8.31 17.00
N GLY A 43 7.47 -9.06 18.10
CA GLY A 43 6.97 -8.57 19.39
C GLY A 43 5.45 -8.62 19.52
N GLY A 44 4.72 -9.07 18.50
CA GLY A 44 3.26 -9.22 18.56
C GLY A 44 2.49 -7.90 18.53
N HIS A 45 3.16 -6.78 18.24
CA HIS A 45 2.52 -5.48 18.10
C HIS A 45 1.46 -5.53 17.00
N ARG A 46 0.31 -4.88 17.24
CA ARG A 46 -0.72 -4.70 16.23
C ARG A 46 -0.53 -3.36 15.54
N CYS A 47 -0.44 -3.40 14.22
CA CYS A 47 -0.24 -2.22 13.39
C CYS A 47 -1.17 -2.24 12.18
N VAL A 48 -1.63 -1.05 11.78
CA VAL A 48 -2.10 -0.81 10.42
C VAL A 48 -0.88 -0.48 9.57
N CYS A 49 -0.66 -1.28 8.52
CA CYS A 49 0.49 -1.16 7.64
C CYS A 49 0.12 -0.52 6.30
N PHE A 50 1.05 0.23 5.73
CA PHE A 50 0.94 0.87 4.42
C PHE A 50 2.24 0.69 3.64
N SER A 51 2.17 0.89 2.33
CA SER A 51 3.33 0.94 1.46
C SER A 51 3.48 2.32 0.84
N GLU A 52 4.70 2.86 0.85
CA GLU A 52 5.08 4.06 0.09
C GLU A 52 5.57 3.68 -1.32
N THR A 53 4.82 2.81 -2.00
CA THR A 53 5.14 2.41 -3.37
C THR A 53 4.46 3.35 -4.36
N PRO A 54 5.18 3.95 -5.32
CA PRO A 54 4.58 4.71 -6.41
C PRO A 54 3.56 3.86 -7.18
N LEU A 55 2.33 4.37 -7.37
CA LEU A 55 1.27 3.64 -8.08
C LEU A 55 1.68 3.29 -9.53
N GLY A 56 2.49 4.13 -10.18
CA GLY A 56 3.03 3.87 -11.52
C GLY A 56 3.94 2.63 -11.60
N ALA A 57 4.60 2.26 -10.49
CA ALA A 57 5.36 1.01 -10.40
C ALA A 57 4.45 -0.23 -10.34
N LEU A 58 3.16 -0.06 -10.03
CA LEU A 58 2.16 -1.14 -10.09
C LEU A 58 1.60 -1.32 -11.51
N SER A 59 1.47 -0.23 -12.28
CA SER A 59 0.85 -0.24 -13.61
C SER A 59 1.80 -0.64 -14.75
N SER A 60 3.10 -0.39 -14.62
CA SER A 60 4.11 -0.63 -15.67
C SER A 60 4.87 -1.96 -15.54
N GLY A 61 4.39 -2.85 -14.67
CA GLY A 61 5.13 -4.04 -14.29
C GLY A 61 6.00 -3.74 -13.07
N LEU A 62 5.76 -4.52 -12.04
CA LEU A 62 6.33 -4.35 -10.71
C LEU A 62 7.85 -4.45 -10.77
N VAL A 63 8.56 -3.45 -10.23
CA VAL A 63 10.03 -3.49 -10.03
C VAL A 63 10.44 -4.75 -9.22
N ASN A 64 9.49 -5.38 -8.52
CA ASN A 64 9.62 -6.71 -7.94
C ASN A 64 8.35 -7.55 -8.19
N THR A 65 8.27 -8.23 -9.33
CA THR A 65 7.13 -9.11 -9.69
C THR A 65 6.91 -10.25 -8.69
N GLN A 66 7.96 -10.72 -8.00
CA GLN A 66 7.84 -11.79 -7.01
C GLN A 66 7.28 -11.28 -5.68
N GLY A 67 7.78 -10.15 -5.18
CA GLY A 67 7.38 -9.57 -3.90
C GLY A 67 5.95 -9.03 -3.90
N PHE A 68 5.53 -8.38 -4.99
CA PHE A 68 4.21 -7.79 -5.12
C PHE A 68 3.12 -8.74 -5.60
N SER A 69 3.45 -9.96 -6.04
CA SER A 69 2.46 -11.01 -6.37
C SER A 69 1.46 -11.29 -5.25
N ARG A 70 1.82 -10.97 -4.00
CA ARG A 70 0.97 -11.11 -2.82
C ARG A 70 -0.06 -10.01 -2.64
N TYR A 71 0.07 -8.90 -3.36
CA TYR A 71 -0.82 -7.75 -3.24
C TYR A 71 -1.82 -7.78 -4.37
N SER A 72 -3.09 -7.72 -4.00
CA SER A 72 -4.13 -7.46 -4.96
C SER A 72 -4.04 -6.00 -5.42
N PRO A 73 -4.43 -5.67 -6.67
CA PRO A 73 -4.47 -4.30 -7.18
C PRO A 73 -5.64 -3.47 -6.62
N PHE A 74 -6.08 -3.77 -5.39
CA PHE A 74 -7.13 -3.09 -4.65
C PHE A 74 -6.54 -2.47 -3.38
N GLY A 75 -7.04 -1.30 -3.00
CA GLY A 75 -6.57 -0.65 -1.78
C GLY A 75 -7.22 0.68 -1.49
N ILE A 76 -6.81 1.27 -0.37
CA ILE A 76 -7.11 2.66 -0.06
C ILE A 76 -5.81 3.43 0.16
N LEU A 77 -5.80 4.65 -0.35
CA LEU A 77 -4.65 5.54 -0.33
C LEU A 77 -4.92 6.71 0.61
N PHE A 78 -3.95 7.01 1.46
CA PHE A 78 -3.95 8.15 2.36
C PHE A 78 -2.83 9.11 2.00
N GLN A 79 -3.04 10.40 2.28
CA GLN A 79 -1.97 11.38 2.26
C GLN A 79 -0.93 11.05 3.33
N LYS A 80 0.35 11.06 2.99
CA LYS A 80 1.44 10.71 3.90
C LYS A 80 1.49 11.65 5.11
N ASN A 81 1.24 12.96 4.90
CA ASN A 81 1.21 13.94 5.98
C ASN A 81 0.11 13.65 7.02
N TYR A 82 -1.04 13.13 6.59
CA TYR A 82 -2.13 12.70 7.47
C TYR A 82 -1.72 11.48 8.29
N ILE A 83 -1.17 10.43 7.65
CA ILE A 83 -0.69 9.26 8.38
C ILE A 83 0.41 9.62 9.38
N PHE A 84 1.31 10.54 9.02
CA PHE A 84 2.34 11.02 9.92
C PHE A 84 1.77 11.77 11.13
N SER A 85 0.75 12.62 10.93
CA SER A 85 0.16 13.43 12.00
C SER A 85 -0.56 12.60 13.07
N ILE A 86 -1.06 11.41 12.70
CA ILE A 86 -1.70 10.45 13.61
C ILE A 86 -0.73 9.40 14.19
N GLY A 87 0.58 9.64 14.06
CA GLY A 87 1.62 8.78 14.68
C GLY A 87 2.20 7.70 13.77
N GLY A 88 1.79 7.65 12.50
CA GLY A 88 2.37 6.73 11.53
C GLY A 88 3.83 7.06 11.21
N ARG A 89 4.67 6.04 11.09
CA ARG A 89 6.11 6.21 10.78
C ARG A 89 6.58 5.14 9.80
N PRO A 90 7.65 5.41 9.03
CA PRO A 90 8.34 4.38 8.29
C PRO A 90 8.93 3.34 9.23
N VAL A 91 8.95 2.09 8.78
CA VAL A 91 9.60 0.98 9.47
C VAL A 91 11.12 1.16 9.54
N ILE A 92 11.76 0.35 10.37
CA ILE A 92 13.22 0.24 10.51
C ILE A 92 13.59 -1.15 10.03
N TYR A 93 14.22 -1.22 8.86
CA TYR A 93 14.78 -2.46 8.32
C TYR A 93 16.12 -2.73 8.97
N GLN A 94 16.23 -3.85 9.67
CA GLN A 94 17.48 -4.26 10.33
C GLN A 94 17.50 -5.78 10.54
N PRO A 95 18.68 -6.37 10.82
CA PRO A 95 18.79 -7.78 11.17
C PRO A 95 17.95 -8.14 12.40
N ASP A 96 17.49 -9.38 12.45
CA ASP A 96 16.68 -9.86 13.55
C ASP A 96 17.45 -9.82 14.89
N SER A 97 18.78 -9.95 14.86
CA SER A 97 19.64 -9.82 16.05
C SER A 97 19.57 -8.42 16.69
N GLU A 98 19.27 -7.38 15.91
CA GLU A 98 19.26 -5.98 16.38
C GLU A 98 17.92 -5.54 16.96
N PHE A 99 16.85 -6.35 16.84
CA PHE A 99 15.53 -6.03 17.40
C PHE A 99 15.58 -5.60 18.86
N SER A 100 16.37 -6.28 19.69
CA SER A 100 16.48 -6.00 21.12
C SER A 100 17.21 -4.69 21.45
N LEU A 101 17.91 -4.09 20.47
CA LEU A 101 18.55 -2.79 20.60
C LEU A 101 17.55 -1.63 20.46
N LEU A 102 16.38 -1.89 19.86
CA LEU A 102 15.33 -0.89 19.77
C LEU A 102 14.65 -0.68 21.15
N PRO A 103 14.43 0.60 21.55
CA PRO A 103 13.53 0.92 22.65
C PRO A 103 12.15 0.28 22.45
N PRO A 104 11.51 -0.25 23.51
CA PRO A 104 10.20 -0.91 23.41
C PRO A 104 9.13 -0.06 22.70
N GLU A 105 9.19 1.26 22.84
CA GLU A 105 8.24 2.23 22.29
C GLU A 105 8.28 2.30 20.76
N ILE A 106 9.34 1.79 20.12
CA ILE A 106 9.51 1.80 18.66
C ILE A 106 9.75 0.42 18.06
N GLN A 107 9.71 -0.66 18.86
CA GLN A 107 9.89 -2.04 18.37
C GLN A 107 8.86 -2.44 17.30
N TRP A 108 7.65 -1.86 17.34
CA TRP A 108 6.62 -2.04 16.30
C TRP A 108 7.08 -1.60 14.90
N ARG A 109 8.12 -0.76 14.80
CA ARG A 109 8.71 -0.34 13.53
C ARG A 109 9.66 -1.37 12.95
N HIS A 110 10.09 -2.38 13.69
CA HIS A 110 11.06 -3.36 13.18
C HIS A 110 10.50 -4.17 12.01
N VAL A 111 11.28 -4.27 10.93
CA VAL A 111 11.11 -5.23 9.85
C VAL A 111 12.42 -5.97 9.64
N ARG A 112 12.33 -7.30 9.57
CA ARG A 112 13.50 -8.17 9.40
C ARG A 112 14.12 -7.97 8.02
N LEU A 113 15.41 -7.67 8.00
CA LEU A 113 16.25 -7.59 6.81
C LEU A 113 17.46 -8.53 7.00
N GLU A 114 17.56 -9.57 6.18
CA GLU A 114 18.65 -10.56 6.23
C GLU A 114 19.15 -10.81 4.81
N LEU A 115 20.24 -10.14 4.43
CA LEU A 115 20.79 -10.24 3.08
C LEU A 115 21.76 -11.42 2.90
N GLU A 116 22.28 -11.95 4.01
CA GLU A 116 23.30 -13.01 4.00
C GLU A 116 22.71 -14.43 4.11
N CYS A 117 21.39 -14.57 4.32
CA CYS A 117 20.74 -15.87 4.36
C CYS A 117 20.28 -16.35 2.97
N THR A 118 19.96 -17.64 2.82
CA THR A 118 19.47 -18.22 1.56
C THR A 118 18.10 -18.89 1.78
N PRO A 119 17.02 -18.41 1.14
CA PRO A 119 16.94 -17.17 0.36
C PRO A 119 17.09 -15.91 1.25
N PRO A 120 17.52 -14.77 0.68
CA PRO A 120 17.57 -13.51 1.43
C PRO A 120 16.17 -13.04 1.82
N ILE A 121 16.08 -12.34 2.94
CA ILE A 121 14.84 -11.72 3.42
C ILE A 121 14.98 -10.22 3.23
N ASP A 122 14.33 -9.68 2.20
CA ASP A 122 14.35 -8.26 1.87
C ASP A 122 12.95 -7.75 1.48
N PHE A 123 12.39 -6.92 2.36
CA PHE A 123 11.12 -6.22 2.16
C PHE A 123 11.31 -4.70 2.04
N THR A 124 12.53 -4.23 1.79
CA THR A 124 12.83 -2.79 1.66
C THR A 124 12.10 -2.14 0.49
N TRP A 125 11.83 -2.93 -0.55
CA TRP A 125 11.03 -2.51 -1.72
C TRP A 125 9.59 -2.10 -1.37
N GLU A 126 9.03 -2.58 -0.25
CA GLU A 126 7.68 -2.18 0.17
C GLU A 126 7.64 -0.76 0.70
N ARG A 127 8.79 -0.25 1.18
CA ARG A 127 8.89 1.05 1.84
C ARG A 127 7.78 1.19 2.88
N GLU A 128 7.72 0.22 3.80
CA GLU A 128 6.58 0.02 4.69
C GLU A 128 6.45 1.17 5.71
N TRP A 129 5.21 1.58 5.96
CA TRP A 129 4.82 2.48 7.04
C TRP A 129 3.86 1.77 7.97
N ARG A 130 3.92 2.09 9.27
CA ARG A 130 3.04 1.51 10.29
C ARG A 130 2.44 2.58 11.20
N ILE A 131 1.25 2.32 11.71
CA ILE A 131 0.68 2.97 12.89
C ILE A 131 0.43 1.87 13.94
N PRO A 132 0.94 1.98 15.18
CA PRO A 132 0.75 0.97 16.22
C PRO A 132 -0.65 1.09 16.87
N ILE A 133 -1.68 0.69 16.13
CA ILE A 133 -3.09 0.77 16.53
C ILE A 133 -3.86 -0.48 16.14
N GLU A 134 -4.88 -0.83 16.94
CA GLU A 134 -5.80 -1.95 16.69
C GLU A 134 -6.74 -1.68 15.52
N VAL A 135 -7.28 -0.46 15.46
CA VAL A 135 -8.24 -0.03 14.44
C VAL A 135 -7.95 1.43 14.09
N LEU A 136 -7.79 1.72 12.81
CA LEU A 136 -7.76 3.08 12.28
C LEU A 136 -9.12 3.38 11.64
N GLU A 137 -9.90 4.26 12.25
CA GLU A 137 -11.10 4.83 11.63
C GLU A 137 -10.71 5.94 10.66
N PHE A 138 -11.47 6.08 9.57
CA PHE A 138 -11.26 7.14 8.59
C PHE A 138 -12.58 7.62 8.01
N SER A 139 -12.65 8.91 7.70
CA SER A 139 -13.72 9.46 6.89
C SER A 139 -13.40 9.28 5.40
N PRO A 140 -14.42 9.26 4.54
CA PRO A 140 -14.21 9.10 3.11
C PRO A 140 -13.39 10.23 2.46
N ALA A 141 -13.41 11.44 3.05
CA ALA A 141 -12.59 12.58 2.60
C ALA A 141 -11.08 12.40 2.80
N GLN A 142 -10.66 11.40 3.58
CA GLN A 142 -9.25 11.14 3.89
C GLN A 142 -8.62 10.09 2.97
N VAL A 143 -9.42 9.44 2.13
CA VAL A 143 -8.99 8.30 1.33
C VAL A 143 -9.29 8.46 -0.16
N ILE A 144 -8.44 7.85 -0.97
CA ILE A 144 -8.71 7.59 -2.39
C ILE A 144 -8.80 6.08 -2.57
N VAL A 145 -9.82 5.61 -3.27
CA VAL A 145 -9.98 4.17 -3.55
C VAL A 145 -9.12 3.79 -4.74
N ILE A 146 -8.39 2.69 -4.63
CA ILE A 146 -7.59 2.11 -5.71
C ILE A 146 -8.29 0.88 -6.24
N LEU A 147 -8.51 0.85 -7.55
CA LEU A 147 -9.11 -0.26 -8.29
C LEU A 147 -8.22 -0.66 -9.48
N PRO A 148 -8.23 -1.94 -9.89
CA PRO A 148 -7.43 -2.40 -11.01
C PRO A 148 -7.90 -1.87 -12.36
N ASN A 149 -9.21 -1.73 -12.56
CA ASN A 149 -9.79 -1.44 -13.87
C ASN A 149 -11.19 -0.78 -13.76
N GLU A 150 -11.66 -0.26 -14.89
CA GLU A 150 -12.98 0.37 -15.04
C GLU A 150 -14.17 -0.54 -14.72
N SER A 151 -14.04 -1.85 -14.87
CA SER A 151 -15.12 -2.78 -14.55
C SER A 151 -15.45 -2.74 -13.05
N PHE A 152 -14.43 -2.83 -12.19
CA PHE A 152 -14.59 -2.69 -10.74
C PHE A 152 -15.02 -1.29 -10.33
N LYS A 153 -14.58 -0.25 -11.05
CA LYS A 153 -15.04 1.12 -10.82
C LYS A 153 -16.55 1.24 -11.02
N ARG A 154 -17.06 0.81 -12.17
CA ARG A 154 -18.50 0.85 -12.48
C ARG A 154 -19.32 0.04 -11.48
N ARG A 155 -18.80 -1.10 -11.04
CA ARG A 155 -19.43 -1.93 -10.02
C ARG A 155 -19.53 -1.19 -8.69
N LEU A 156 -18.41 -0.61 -8.22
CA LEU A 156 -18.38 0.17 -6.99
C LEU A 156 -19.33 1.38 -7.06
N ASP A 157 -19.34 2.10 -8.19
CA ASP A 157 -20.23 3.24 -8.42
C ASP A 157 -21.72 2.83 -8.34
N ALA A 158 -22.08 1.69 -8.93
CA ALA A 158 -23.45 1.16 -8.89
C ALA A 158 -23.87 0.75 -7.46
N GLU A 159 -22.96 0.15 -6.70
CA GLU A 159 -23.19 -0.23 -5.30
C GLU A 159 -23.34 0.99 -4.39
N ILE A 160 -22.56 2.06 -4.62
CA ILE A 160 -22.63 3.31 -3.85
C ILE A 160 -23.90 4.11 -4.20
N CYS A 161 -24.36 4.08 -5.45
CA CYS A 161 -25.57 4.81 -5.87
C CYS A 161 -26.89 4.20 -5.34
N GLY A 162 -26.88 2.94 -4.92
CA GLY A 162 -28.05 2.24 -4.35
C GLY A 162 -28.32 2.56 -2.88
N GLU A 163 -27.37 3.18 -2.19
CA GLU A 163 -27.42 3.49 -0.78
C GLU A 163 -27.14 4.99 -0.56
N SER A 164 -27.52 5.59 0.58
CA SER A 164 -27.43 7.05 0.85
C SER A 164 -25.99 7.61 0.98
N PHE A 165 -25.06 7.19 0.12
CA PHE A 165 -23.63 7.48 0.14
C PHE A 165 -23.18 8.41 -0.99
N TYR A 166 -24.07 9.26 -1.49
CA TYR A 166 -23.87 10.12 -2.67
C TYR A 166 -22.68 11.12 -2.58
N TYR A 167 -22.06 11.28 -1.41
CA TYR A 167 -20.90 12.16 -1.19
C TYR A 167 -19.59 11.46 -0.86
N ALA A 168 -19.61 10.15 -0.61
CA ALA A 168 -18.58 9.58 0.23
C ALA A 168 -17.33 9.10 -0.55
N TRP A 169 -17.41 8.52 -1.75
CA TRP A 169 -16.20 8.05 -2.45
C TRP A 169 -15.98 8.74 -3.80
N SER A 170 -16.02 10.07 -3.78
CA SER A 170 -15.81 10.91 -4.97
C SER A 170 -14.42 10.77 -5.60
N LEU A 171 -13.46 10.17 -4.91
CA LEU A 171 -12.09 9.98 -5.37
C LEU A 171 -11.77 8.48 -5.52
N THR A 172 -11.91 7.98 -6.74
CA THR A 172 -11.50 6.63 -7.15
C THR A 172 -10.44 6.72 -8.23
N THR A 173 -9.36 5.95 -8.07
CA THR A 173 -8.23 5.86 -9.01
C THR A 173 -8.20 4.47 -9.61
N VAL A 174 -8.16 4.42 -10.95
CA VAL A 174 -7.96 3.19 -11.72
C VAL A 174 -6.49 3.08 -12.12
N LEU A 175 -5.81 2.02 -11.68
CA LEU A 175 -4.37 1.85 -11.87
C LEU A 175 -3.96 1.81 -13.36
N GLY A 176 -4.83 1.30 -14.24
CA GLY A 176 -4.57 1.19 -15.68
C GLY A 176 -4.75 2.48 -16.50
N ASP A 177 -5.60 3.42 -16.05
CA ASP A 177 -6.01 4.57 -16.86
C ASP A 177 -5.41 5.90 -16.41
N VAL A 178 -5.08 6.03 -15.12
CA VAL A 178 -4.57 7.28 -14.51
C VAL A 178 -3.37 7.07 -13.58
N GLY A 179 -2.84 5.85 -13.45
CA GLY A 179 -1.65 5.57 -12.62
C GLY A 179 -0.44 6.43 -12.98
N TRP A 180 -0.30 6.79 -14.26
CA TRP A 180 0.73 7.68 -14.79
C TRP A 180 0.53 9.17 -14.42
N MET A 181 -0.70 9.61 -14.11
CA MET A 181 -0.97 11.01 -13.71
C MET A 181 -0.43 11.33 -12.32
N TYR A 182 -0.21 10.31 -11.49
CA TYR A 182 0.49 10.43 -10.21
C TYR A 182 2.01 10.19 -10.35
N ASP A 183 2.48 9.85 -11.55
CA ASP A 183 3.89 9.71 -11.94
C ASP A 183 4.34 10.97 -12.72
N THR A 184 4.07 12.18 -12.20
CA THR A 184 4.46 13.41 -12.90
C THR A 184 5.97 13.57 -12.98
N GLY A 185 6.57 12.93 -13.99
CA GLY A 185 7.93 13.16 -14.46
C GLY A 185 8.69 11.92 -14.96
N ASN A 186 8.28 11.30 -16.08
CA ASN A 186 9.20 10.48 -16.87
C ASN A 186 9.21 10.85 -18.37
N PRO A 187 10.18 11.66 -18.84
CA PRO A 187 10.38 11.95 -20.26
C PRO A 187 11.34 10.98 -20.98
N TRP A 188 11.69 9.82 -20.42
CA TRP A 188 12.64 8.90 -21.06
C TRP A 188 12.05 7.51 -21.27
N LEU A 189 11.59 7.28 -22.51
CA LEU A 189 11.48 5.95 -23.11
C LEU A 189 12.81 5.20 -22.88
N MET A 190 12.75 4.04 -22.23
CA MET A 190 13.85 3.07 -22.31
C MET A 190 13.87 2.51 -23.73
N ASP A 191 14.77 3.05 -24.56
CA ASP A 191 15.20 2.39 -25.78
C ASP A 191 16.10 1.22 -25.35
N SER A 192 15.65 -0.01 -25.57
CA SER A 192 16.47 -1.19 -25.34
C SER A 192 17.70 -1.08 -26.24
N ILE A 193 18.88 -0.94 -25.65
CA ILE A 193 20.15 -1.10 -26.36
C ILE A 193 20.17 -2.55 -26.85
N ASN A 194 19.86 -2.73 -28.13
CA ASN A 194 20.19 -3.94 -28.87
C ASN A 194 21.71 -4.10 -28.83
N THR A 195 22.21 -4.98 -27.98
CA THR A 195 23.51 -5.60 -28.21
C THR A 195 23.32 -6.68 -29.27
N GLN A 196 23.55 -6.32 -30.53
CA GLN A 196 23.91 -7.27 -31.57
C GLN A 196 25.43 -7.36 -31.62
N ASP A 197 25.95 -8.54 -31.34
CA ASP A 197 27.16 -9.06 -32.01
C ASP A 197 26.71 -9.91 -33.20
#